data_AF-A0A3C0ZSQ5-F1
#
_entry.id   AF-A0A3C0ZSQ5-F1
#
_cell.length_a   1.000
_cell.length_b   1.000
_cell.length_c   1.000
_cell.angle_alpha   90.00
_cell.angle_beta   90.00
_cell.angle_gamma   90.00
#
_symmetry.space_group_name_H-M   'P 1'
#
loop_
_entity.id
_entity.type
_entity.pdbx_description
1 polymer ?
#
loop_
_entity_poly.entity_id
_entity_poly.type
_entity_poly.pdbx_seq_one_letter_code
_entity_poly.pdbx_strand_id
1 'polypeptide(L)'
;MNITVVTPYDSSNYGAFLQAYCLQQYLVSAGHSVTHIPTRPADYVEALYFHRMPVTKKEKLIPGVYRRHTAYGKKKYELFSRAQKAFHVTEDLSDTELIVLGSDEIWNVKNPV
;
A
#
# COMPACT_ATOMS: atom_id res chain seq x y z
N MET A 1 -0.44 15.43 19.15
CA MET A 1 0.00 14.07 19.53
C MET A 1 0.71 13.43 18.36
N ASN A 2 1.59 12.48 18.64
CA ASN A 2 2.21 11.60 17.66
C ASN A 2 1.32 10.36 17.50
N ILE A 3 0.67 10.26 16.35
CA ILE A 3 -0.29 9.21 16.03
C ILE A 3 0.30 8.31 14.95
N THR A 4 0.36 7.00 15.24
CA THR A 4 0.71 6.00 14.24
C THR A 4 -0.56 5.33 13.73
N VAL A 5 -0.76 5.34 12.41
CA VAL A 5 -1.92 4.73 11.74
C VAL A 5 -1.51 3.38 11.15
N VAL A 6 -2.24 2.33 11.53
CA VAL A 6 -2.10 0.99 10.96
C VAL A 6 -3.29 0.74 10.04
N THR A 7 -3.07 0.86 8.74
CA THR A 7 -4.06 0.62 7.68
C THR A 7 -3.30 0.40 6.37
N PRO A 8 -3.83 -0.40 5.41
CA PRO A 8 -3.20 -0.57 4.11
C PRO A 8 -3.18 0.73 3.29
N TYR A 9 -2.10 1.49 3.42
CA TYR A 9 -1.82 2.71 2.64
C TYR A 9 -1.11 2.39 1.31
N ASP A 10 -0.44 1.23 1.23
CA ASP A 10 0.37 0.78 0.10
C ASP A 10 -0.39 -0.07 -0.94
N SER A 11 -1.72 -0.13 -0.79
CA SER A 11 -2.60 -0.97 -1.61
C SER A 11 -2.74 -0.48 -3.05
N SER A 12 -2.92 -1.42 -3.99
CA SER A 12 -3.26 -1.13 -5.40
C SER A 12 -4.75 -0.79 -5.61
N ASN A 13 -5.52 -0.74 -4.52
CA ASN A 13 -6.91 -0.33 -4.44
C ASN A 13 -7.01 1.18 -4.12
N TYR A 14 -7.65 1.92 -5.01
CA TYR A 14 -7.84 3.37 -4.88
C TYR A 14 -8.62 3.75 -3.62
N GLY A 15 -9.64 2.97 -3.23
CA GLY A 15 -10.46 3.22 -2.05
C GLY A 15 -9.65 3.10 -0.76
N ALA A 16 -8.86 2.03 -0.61
CA ALA A 16 -7.98 1.84 0.55
C ALA A 16 -6.93 2.96 0.65
N PHE A 17 -6.31 3.32 -0.48
CA PHE A 17 -5.36 4.44 -0.54
C PHE A 17 -6.02 5.75 -0.10
N LEU A 18 -7.19 6.08 -0.66
CA LEU A 18 -7.91 7.32 -0.34
C LEU A 18 -8.41 7.34 1.10
N GLN A 19 -8.86 6.22 1.65
CA GLN A 19 -9.25 6.10 3.05
C GLN A 19 -8.08 6.41 3.98
N ALA A 20 -6.91 5.80 3.73
CA ALA A 20 -5.70 6.08 4.49
C ALA A 20 -5.29 7.55 4.36
N TYR A 21 -5.31 8.10 3.14
CA TYR A 21 -4.94 9.48 2.86
C TYR A 21 -5.87 10.47 3.56
N CYS A 22 -7.19 10.31 3.44
CA CYS A 22 -8.17 11.18 4.07
C CYS A 22 -8.06 11.14 5.60
N LEU A 23 -7.84 9.96 6.20
CA LEU A 23 -7.60 9.84 7.63
C LEU A 23 -6.35 10.61 8.07
N GLN A 24 -5.24 10.45 7.34
CA GLN A 24 -4.01 11.20 7.61
C GLN A 24 -4.26 12.71 7.51
N GLN A 25 -4.89 13.19 6.42
CA GLN A 25 -5.15 14.62 6.22
C GLN A 25 -6.05 15.19 7.32
N TYR A 26 -7.06 14.44 7.75
CA TYR A 26 -7.92 14.86 8.86
C TYR A 26 -7.14 15.01 10.17
N LEU A 27 -6.38 13.98 10.57
CA LEU A 27 -5.60 14.01 11.80
C LEU A 27 -4.51 15.10 11.78
N VAL A 28 -3.85 15.31 10.63
CA VAL A 28 -2.91 16.42 10.43
C VAL A 28 -3.61 17.76 10.56
N SER A 29 -4.79 17.93 9.95
CA SER A 29 -5.57 19.17 10.05
C SER A 29 -6.03 19.48 11.48
N ALA A 30 -6.16 18.46 12.33
CA ALA A 30 -6.44 18.58 13.76
C ALA A 30 -5.19 18.90 14.60
N GLY A 31 -4.02 19.10 13.99
CA GLY A 31 -2.78 19.48 14.67
C GLY A 31 -1.99 18.28 15.24
N HIS A 32 -2.14 17.09 14.66
CA HIS A 32 -1.39 15.91 15.06
C HIS A 32 -0.24 15.60 14.08
N SER A 33 0.84 15.01 14.60
CA SER A 33 1.87 14.39 13.76
C SER A 33 1.41 12.98 13.45
N VAL A 34 1.39 12.61 12.17
CA VAL A 34 0.82 11.33 11.73
C VAL A 34 1.87 10.55 10.96
N THR A 35 2.06 9.32 11.38
CA THR A 35 2.94 8.35 10.72
C THR A 35 2.15 7.09 10.37
N HIS A 36 2.64 6.32 9.42
CA HIS A 36 2.15 5.00 9.06
C HIS A 36 3.23 3.97 9.33
N ILE A 37 2.82 2.74 9.64
CA ILE A 37 3.74 1.60 9.74
C ILE A 37 3.58 0.71 8.51
N PRO A 38 4.68 0.19 7.92
CA PRO A 38 4.58 -0.84 6.89
C PRO A 38 3.85 -2.06 7.44
N THR A 39 2.78 -2.52 6.77
CA THR A 39 2.11 -3.80 7.13
C THR A 39 2.64 -4.97 6.30
N ARG A 40 3.33 -4.69 5.20
CA ARG A 40 3.81 -5.67 4.21
C ARG A 40 5.26 -5.41 3.84
N PRO A 41 6.01 -6.45 3.47
CA PRO A 41 7.31 -6.27 2.87
C PRO A 41 7.17 -5.71 1.44
N ALA A 42 8.13 -4.88 1.03
CA ALA A 42 8.05 -4.12 -0.23
C ALA A 42 8.01 -5.00 -1.49
N ASP A 43 8.64 -6.18 -1.46
CA ASP A 43 8.63 -7.16 -2.55
C ASP A 43 7.24 -7.78 -2.75
N TYR A 44 6.51 -8.03 -1.66
CA TYR A 44 5.11 -8.45 -1.73
C TYR A 44 4.26 -7.37 -2.39
N VAL A 45 4.43 -6.11 -1.99
CA VAL A 45 3.69 -4.98 -2.59
C VAL A 45 3.98 -4.87 -4.09
N GLU A 46 5.24 -4.98 -4.53
CA GLU A 46 5.61 -4.99 -5.95
C GLU A 46 4.89 -6.12 -6.72
N ALA A 47 4.88 -7.32 -6.14
CA ALA A 47 4.27 -8.51 -6.75
C ALA A 47 2.75 -8.41 -6.95
N LEU A 48 2.07 -7.51 -6.21
CA LEU A 48 0.63 -7.22 -6.43
C LEU A 48 0.36 -6.51 -7.76
N TYR A 49 1.37 -5.89 -8.39
CA TYR A 49 1.18 -5.12 -9.63
C TYR A 49 1.61 -5.89 -10.87
N PHE A 50 2.71 -6.65 -10.79
CA PHE A 50 3.18 -7.47 -11.92
C PHE A 50 4.04 -8.64 -11.44
N HIS A 51 4.05 -9.71 -12.22
CA HIS A 51 4.91 -10.86 -11.99
C HIS A 51 6.22 -10.74 -12.79
N ARG A 52 7.31 -11.23 -12.21
CA ARG A 52 8.64 -11.30 -12.86
C ARG A 52 8.73 -12.41 -13.91
N MET A 53 7.80 -13.37 -13.87
CA MET A 53 7.70 -14.47 -14.83
C MET A 53 6.23 -14.66 -15.27
N PRO A 54 5.98 -15.23 -16.47
CA PRO A 54 4.64 -15.61 -16.91
C PRO A 54 3.97 -16.59 -15.94
N VAL A 55 2.80 -16.22 -15.40
CA VAL A 55 2.07 -17.07 -14.45
C VAL A 55 0.92 -17.82 -15.11
N THR A 56 0.20 -17.18 -16.04
CA THR A 56 -0.93 -17.82 -16.72
C THR A 56 -0.49 -18.64 -17.94
N LYS A 57 -1.30 -19.65 -18.32
CA LYS A 57 -1.07 -20.43 -19.56
C LYS A 57 -0.97 -19.54 -20.79
N LYS A 58 -1.81 -18.50 -20.87
CA LYS A 58 -1.84 -17.54 -21.98
C LYS A 58 -0.55 -16.73 -22.08
N GLU A 59 0.00 -16.27 -20.95
CA GLU A 59 1.26 -15.52 -20.91
C GLU A 59 2.46 -16.38 -21.29
N LYS A 60 2.45 -17.66 -20.89
CA LYS A 60 3.49 -18.63 -21.28
C LYS A 60 3.46 -18.93 -22.78
N LEU A 61 2.26 -19.01 -23.37
CA LEU A 61 2.08 -19.33 -24.78
C LEU A 61 2.27 -18.11 -25.71
N ILE A 62 1.93 -16.91 -25.23
CA ILE A 62 1.93 -15.68 -26.03
C ILE A 62 2.78 -14.62 -25.31
N PRO A 63 4.09 -14.52 -25.59
CA PRO A 63 5.00 -13.58 -24.91
C PRO A 63 4.59 -12.11 -25.02
N GLY A 64 3.83 -11.75 -26.06
CA GLY A 64 3.27 -10.39 -26.21
C GLY A 64 2.23 -10.03 -25.14
N VAL A 65 1.45 -11.01 -24.67
CA VAL A 65 0.45 -10.81 -23.59
C VAL A 65 1.16 -10.54 -22.28
N TYR A 66 2.14 -11.38 -21.94
CA TYR A 66 2.98 -11.20 -20.75
C TYR A 66 3.64 -9.80 -20.74
N ARG A 67 4.33 -9.43 -21.82
CA ARG A 67 5.00 -8.13 -21.94
C ARG A 67 4.03 -6.96 -21.73
N ARG A 68 2.83 -7.03 -22.29
CA ARG A 68 1.80 -5.97 -22.14
C ARG A 68 1.29 -5.87 -20.70
N HIS A 69 0.96 -7.00 -20.08
CA HIS A 69 0.51 -7.03 -18.68
C HIS A 69 1.59 -6.50 -17.74
N THR A 70 2.83 -6.98 -17.87
CA THR A 70 3.95 -6.52 -17.05
C THR A 70 4.24 -5.03 -17.27
N ALA A 71 4.18 -4.52 -18.50
CA ALA A 71 4.39 -3.10 -18.77
C ALA A 71 3.31 -2.23 -18.10
N TYR A 72 2.04 -2.63 -18.22
CA TYR A 72 0.92 -1.94 -17.55
C TYR A 72 1.08 -1.97 -16.02
N GLY A 73 1.36 -3.15 -15.45
CA GLY A 73 1.55 -3.34 -14.02
C GLY A 73 2.72 -2.51 -13.47
N LYS A 74 3.87 -2.50 -14.17
CA LYS A 74 5.01 -1.64 -13.83
C LYS A 74 4.65 -0.16 -13.84
N LYS A 75 3.87 0.29 -14.83
CA LYS A 75 3.43 1.68 -14.90
C LYS A 75 2.48 2.04 -13.75
N LYS A 76 1.56 1.13 -13.41
CA LYS A 76 0.65 1.30 -12.27
C LYS A 76 1.44 1.35 -10.96
N TYR A 77 2.37 0.42 -10.75
CA TYR A 77 3.25 0.41 -9.58
C TYR A 77 4.01 1.73 -9.45
N GLU A 78 4.65 2.20 -10.52
CA GLU A 78 5.36 3.49 -10.53
C GLU A 78 4.46 4.66 -10.07
N LEU A 79 3.23 4.74 -10.58
CA LEU A 79 2.29 5.80 -10.20
C LEU A 79 1.85 5.69 -8.74
N PHE A 80 1.56 4.48 -8.25
CA PHE A 80 1.19 4.26 -6.85
C PHE A 80 2.37 4.53 -5.91
N SER A 81 3.58 4.05 -6.22
CA SER A 81 4.78 4.35 -5.43
C SER A 81 5.06 5.85 -5.35
N ARG A 82 4.77 6.61 -6.41
CA ARG A 82 4.85 8.08 -6.36
C ARG A 82 3.79 8.68 -5.42
N ALA A 83 2.55 8.23 -5.51
CA ALA A 83 1.47 8.71 -4.66
C ALA A 83 1.69 8.35 -3.18
N GLN A 84 2.24 7.16 -2.90
CA GLN A 84 2.54 6.69 -1.56
C GLN A 84 3.58 7.54 -0.83
N LYS A 85 4.38 8.36 -1.54
CA LYS A 85 5.28 9.35 -0.92
C LYS A 85 4.53 10.45 -0.15
N ALA A 86 3.21 10.55 -0.29
CA ALA A 86 2.39 11.43 0.52
C ALA A 86 2.23 10.96 1.98
N PHE A 87 2.57 9.70 2.27
CA PHE A 87 2.54 9.15 3.61
C PHE A 87 3.93 9.23 4.26
N HIS A 88 3.97 9.63 5.52
CA HIS A 88 5.16 9.49 6.34
C HIS A 88 5.16 8.10 6.97
N VAL A 89 6.19 7.29 6.70
CA VAL A 89 6.24 5.89 7.12
C VAL A 89 7.43 5.65 8.03
N THR A 90 7.23 4.96 9.15
CA THR A 90 8.27 4.61 10.12
C THR A 90 8.00 3.21 10.69
N GLU A 91 9.07 2.46 10.95
CA GLU A 91 9.02 1.23 11.76
C GLU A 91 9.27 1.51 13.25
N ASP A 92 9.77 2.71 13.58
CA ASP A 92 10.02 3.14 14.94
C ASP A 92 8.74 3.71 15.58
N LEU A 93 8.31 3.08 16.67
CA LEU A 93 7.12 3.43 17.43
C LEU A 93 7.45 4.14 18.75
N SER A 94 8.72 4.41 19.05
CA SER A 94 9.18 4.97 20.34
C SER A 94 8.46 6.26 20.74
N ASP A 95 8.22 7.15 19.78
CA ASP A 95 7.55 8.44 19.98
C ASP A 95 6.02 8.37 19.83
N THR A 96 5.42 7.19 19.64
CA THR A 96 3.98 7.03 19.39
C THR A 96 3.17 7.15 20.68
N GLU A 97 2.22 8.09 20.72
CA GLU A 97 1.30 8.27 21.85
C GLU A 97 -0.05 7.58 21.65
N LEU A 98 -0.47 7.42 20.39
CA LEU A 98 -1.74 6.79 20.01
C LEU A 98 -1.57 5.96 18.74
N ILE A 99 -2.13 4.75 18.75
CA ILE A 99 -2.23 3.90 17.57
C ILE A 99 -3.67 3.89 17.09
N VAL A 100 -3.88 4.27 15.84
CA VAL A 100 -5.18 4.18 15.17
C VAL A 100 -5.17 2.98 14.23
N LEU A 101 -6.02 2.01 14.54
CA LEU A 101 -6.27 0.83 13.71
C LEU A 101 -7.39 1.17 12.71
N GLY A 102 -7.07 1.24 11.42
CA GLY A 102 -7.99 1.61 10.35
C GLY A 102 -8.29 0.47 9.39
N SER A 103 -9.33 0.65 8.55
CA SER A 103 -9.86 -0.36 7.62
C SER A 103 -10.39 -1.62 8.31
N ASP A 104 -11.31 -2.32 7.68
CA ASP A 104 -11.75 -3.65 8.07
C ASP A 104 -10.73 -4.73 7.70
N GLU A 105 -9.92 -4.50 6.67
CA GLU A 105 -8.94 -5.46 6.16
C GLU A 105 -7.86 -5.83 7.19
N ILE A 106 -7.51 -4.95 8.13
CA ILE A 106 -6.54 -5.29 9.20
C ILE A 106 -7.04 -6.42 10.12
N TRP A 107 -8.35 -6.67 10.16
CA TRP A 107 -8.97 -7.75 10.93
C TRP A 107 -9.13 -9.02 10.10
N ASN A 108 -8.77 -8.99 8.81
CA ASN A 108 -8.93 -10.10 7.89
C ASN A 108 -7.82 -11.14 8.05
N VAL A 109 -7.98 -12.02 9.04
CA VAL A 109 -7.03 -13.11 9.32
C VAL A 109 -6.89 -14.14 8.19
N LYS A 110 -7.79 -14.13 7.20
CA LYS A 110 -7.74 -15.04 6.03
C LYS A 110 -6.93 -14.47 4.88
N ASN A 111 -6.94 -13.15 4.74
CA ASN A 111 -6.13 -12.42 3.77
C ASN A 111 -5.27 -11.42 4.54
N PRO A 112 -4.16 -11.87 5.16
CA PRO A 112 -3.30 -10.98 5.92
C PRO A 112 -2.84 -9.83 5.03
N VAL A 113 -3.23 -8.64 5.45
CA VAL A 113 -2.82 -7.34 4.95
C VAL A 113 -1.43 -7.02 5.48
#